data_AF-A0A4R4Q9A0-F1
#
_entry.id   AF-A0A4R4Q9A0-F1
#
_cell.length_a   1.000
_cell.length_b   1.000
_cell.length_c   1.000
_cell.angle_alpha   90.00
_cell.angle_beta   90.00
_cell.angle_gamma   90.00
#
_symmetry.space_group_name_H-M   'P 1'
#
loop_
_entity.id
_entity.type
_entity.pdbx_description
1 polymer ?
#
loop_
_entity_poly.entity_id
_entity_poly.type
_entity_poly.pdbx_seq_one_letter_code
_entity_poly.pdbx_strand_id
1 'polypeptide(L)'
;MISSRMGGSVRRVLLFSLAAVTAVLTSTGAAPAVPAAARVAAASATLAGYPVWAHFSNPTAGRDYTIINELQRLIDGAPAGSTVRAAIHSISVDSVADALLRAQNRGVTVLALLDGKNATSTDPAVTTIKQLANHQFCLNSGGGHGCVSTSPDGDMHTKLVTFTSTTDPNGVARGDVVWFGSSNLTYATGPDAFNNAITVYGDAALAAGLNANFTDMWNRRHYSGNDYYDSASGRGYYQAAAADAYASPEGAGQTDTIVTRLNDLTPDAECRLRVGMASVTTGRPQIVNLVTRFRSAGCKVWMVIGSNADGGIAMSQSVYNQLLDAGVAIRRKDKVHDKFFAAYGKYGTAYQYRVYTGSQNWTQDALGENDEIFVKMAPETGSTRPLYDAYYTHFNDAYNSGVTCSKSNFPCS
;
A
#
# COMPACT_ATOMS: atom_id res chain seq x y z
N MET A 1 -77.28 30.17 -24.49
CA MET A 1 -78.10 30.30 -25.70
C MET A 1 -78.14 28.93 -26.37
N ILE A 2 -79.35 28.33 -26.45
CA ILE A 2 -79.83 27.36 -27.45
C ILE A 2 -79.03 26.04 -27.57
N SER A 3 -79.45 24.92 -26.97
CA SER A 3 -80.59 24.02 -27.30
C SER A 3 -80.18 22.79 -28.13
N SER A 4 -80.43 21.63 -27.53
CA SER A 4 -80.78 20.29 -28.02
C SER A 4 -80.56 19.92 -29.51
N ARG A 5 -80.19 18.65 -29.75
CA ARG A 5 -81.12 17.67 -30.36
C ARG A 5 -80.63 16.22 -30.27
N MET A 6 -81.58 15.37 -29.90
CA MET A 6 -81.59 13.91 -30.02
C MET A 6 -81.59 13.46 -31.49
N GLY A 7 -81.20 12.21 -31.75
CA GLY A 7 -81.51 11.51 -33.00
C GLY A 7 -80.76 10.19 -33.12
N GLY A 8 -81.46 9.07 -32.95
CA GLY A 8 -80.88 7.73 -32.94
C GLY A 8 -80.90 7.00 -34.30
N SER A 9 -80.18 5.87 -34.27
CA SER A 9 -80.27 4.65 -35.09
C SER A 9 -79.87 4.71 -36.57
N VAL A 10 -78.94 3.84 -36.99
CA VAL A 10 -79.21 2.65 -37.83
C VAL A 10 -77.96 1.75 -37.92
N ARG A 11 -78.22 0.45 -37.68
CA ARG A 11 -77.47 -0.77 -37.96
C ARG A 11 -76.36 -0.72 -39.03
N ARG A 12 -75.19 -1.29 -38.70
CA ARG A 12 -74.46 -2.21 -39.58
C ARG A 12 -73.92 -3.41 -38.79
N VAL A 13 -74.41 -4.58 -39.21
CA VAL A 13 -73.85 -5.89 -38.88
C VAL A 13 -72.53 -6.05 -39.63
N LEU A 14 -71.47 -6.46 -38.96
CA LEU A 14 -70.34 -7.12 -39.60
C LEU A 14 -69.75 -8.17 -38.65
N LEU A 15 -69.78 -9.40 -39.16
CA LEU A 15 -69.30 -10.60 -38.52
C LEU A 15 -67.77 -10.63 -38.45
N PHE A 16 -67.30 -11.06 -37.29
CA PHE A 16 -66.09 -11.82 -36.96
C PHE A 16 -65.06 -12.13 -38.05
N SER A 17 -63.82 -11.75 -37.75
CA SER A 17 -62.63 -12.57 -38.05
C SER A 17 -61.74 -12.57 -36.81
N LEU A 18 -61.69 -13.73 -36.15
CA LEU A 18 -60.97 -13.98 -34.90
C LEU A 18 -59.49 -14.23 -35.25
N ALA A 19 -58.63 -13.23 -35.06
CA ALA A 19 -57.18 -13.42 -35.11
C ALA A 19 -56.68 -13.78 -33.70
N ALA A 20 -56.30 -15.04 -33.49
CA ALA A 20 -55.64 -15.49 -32.28
C ALA A 20 -54.21 -14.92 -32.26
N VAL A 21 -53.98 -13.93 -31.39
CA VAL A 21 -52.64 -13.42 -31.09
C VAL A 21 -52.05 -14.29 -29.99
N THR A 22 -51.16 -15.20 -30.37
CA THR A 22 -50.32 -15.96 -29.42
C THR A 22 -49.23 -15.04 -28.90
N ALA A 23 -49.39 -14.52 -27.69
CA ALA A 23 -48.35 -13.75 -27.02
C ALA A 23 -47.21 -14.69 -26.59
N VAL A 24 -46.08 -14.64 -27.30
CA VAL A 24 -44.82 -15.26 -26.88
C VAL A 24 -44.25 -14.40 -25.75
N LEU A 25 -44.40 -14.86 -24.51
CA LEU A 25 -43.69 -14.32 -23.35
C LEU A 25 -42.22 -14.72 -23.46
N THR A 26 -41.39 -13.85 -24.02
CA THR A 26 -39.93 -13.97 -23.91
C THR A 26 -39.52 -13.59 -22.49
N SER A 27 -39.27 -14.59 -21.65
CA SER A 27 -38.61 -14.39 -20.37
C SER A 27 -37.16 -13.93 -20.63
N THR A 28 -36.92 -12.62 -20.60
CA THR A 28 -35.56 -12.08 -20.54
C THR A 28 -35.01 -12.40 -19.15
N GLY A 29 -34.38 -13.57 -19.03
CA GLY A 29 -33.62 -13.94 -17.85
C GLY A 29 -32.50 -12.94 -17.64
N ALA A 30 -32.67 -12.03 -16.67
CA ALA A 30 -31.58 -11.23 -16.17
C ALA A 30 -30.54 -12.19 -15.58
N ALA A 31 -29.32 -12.17 -16.13
CA ALA A 31 -28.21 -12.89 -15.54
C ALA A 31 -28.08 -12.45 -14.07
N PRO A 32 -27.89 -13.37 -13.11
CA PRO A 32 -27.69 -12.99 -11.72
C PRO A 32 -26.49 -12.04 -11.65
N ALA A 33 -26.70 -10.85 -11.09
CA ALA A 33 -25.60 -9.93 -10.80
C ALA A 33 -24.61 -10.67 -9.90
N VAL A 34 -23.37 -10.85 -10.39
CA VAL A 34 -22.29 -11.37 -9.56
C VAL A 34 -22.17 -10.42 -8.36
N PRO A 35 -22.26 -10.91 -7.11
CA PRO A 35 -22.08 -10.06 -5.95
C PRO A 35 -20.74 -9.34 -6.09
N ALA A 36 -20.75 -8.00 -6.01
CA ALA A 36 -19.51 -7.26 -5.88
C ALA A 36 -18.78 -7.82 -4.67
N ALA A 37 -17.54 -8.29 -4.85
CA ALA A 37 -16.73 -8.77 -3.75
C ALA A 37 -16.69 -7.69 -2.66
N ALA A 38 -16.92 -8.09 -1.40
CA ALA A 38 -16.88 -7.15 -0.29
C ALA A 38 -15.46 -6.59 -0.16
N ARG A 39 -15.34 -5.26 -0.12
CA ARG A 39 -14.06 -4.58 0.09
C ARG A 39 -13.50 -4.97 1.46
N VAL A 40 -12.18 -5.13 1.53
CA VAL A 40 -11.49 -5.40 2.80
C VAL A 40 -10.92 -4.11 3.36
N ALA A 41 -11.40 -3.70 4.55
CA ALA A 41 -10.85 -2.54 5.26
C ALA A 41 -9.72 -2.97 6.22
N ALA A 42 -9.90 -4.12 6.88
CA ALA A 42 -8.91 -4.67 7.81
C ALA A 42 -8.96 -6.20 7.83
N ALA A 43 -7.86 -6.82 8.22
CA ALA A 43 -7.77 -8.24 8.49
C ALA A 43 -6.79 -8.51 9.64
N SER A 44 -7.08 -9.54 10.44
CA SER A 44 -6.17 -10.02 11.47
C SER A 44 -5.57 -11.37 11.08
N ALA A 45 -4.32 -11.59 11.45
CA ALA A 45 -3.55 -12.80 11.20
C ALA A 45 -2.68 -13.14 12.41
N THR A 46 -2.11 -14.34 12.41
CA THR A 46 -1.04 -14.72 13.33
C THR A 46 0.14 -15.23 12.53
N LEU A 47 1.26 -14.50 12.58
CA LEU A 47 2.45 -14.81 11.82
C LEU A 47 3.57 -15.21 12.77
N ALA A 48 4.08 -16.43 12.62
CA ALA A 48 5.11 -17.00 13.49
C ALA A 48 4.80 -16.86 15.01
N GLY A 49 3.51 -16.92 15.38
CA GLY A 49 3.05 -16.77 16.77
C GLY A 49 2.69 -15.34 17.20
N TYR A 50 2.91 -14.34 16.35
CA TYR A 50 2.63 -12.93 16.67
C TYR A 50 1.32 -12.45 16.04
N PRO A 51 0.48 -11.72 16.78
CA PRO A 51 -0.69 -11.05 16.21
C PRO A 51 -0.25 -10.00 15.18
N VAL A 52 -0.90 -10.01 14.03
CA VAL A 52 -0.68 -9.06 12.94
C VAL A 52 -2.03 -8.53 12.47
N TRP A 53 -2.09 -7.24 12.17
CA TRP A 53 -3.26 -6.62 11.56
C TRP A 53 -2.84 -5.89 10.28
N ALA A 54 -3.58 -6.10 9.20
CA ALA A 54 -3.47 -5.31 7.99
C ALA A 54 -4.68 -4.38 7.89
N HIS A 55 -4.42 -3.15 7.44
CA HIS A 55 -5.43 -2.12 7.19
C HIS A 55 -5.24 -1.56 5.79
N PHE A 56 -6.33 -1.28 5.11
CA PHE A 56 -6.35 -0.83 3.73
C PHE A 56 -7.22 0.41 3.61
N SER A 57 -6.77 1.40 2.82
CA SER A 57 -7.64 2.49 2.37
C SER A 57 -8.05 2.23 0.93
N ASN A 58 -9.31 2.45 0.60
CA ASN A 58 -9.87 2.32 -0.73
C ASN A 58 -10.79 3.51 -1.05
N PRO A 59 -10.32 4.50 -1.83
CA PRO A 59 -11.03 5.76 -2.04
C PRO A 59 -12.18 5.66 -3.05
N THR A 60 -12.56 4.45 -3.51
CA THR A 60 -13.55 4.27 -4.58
C THR A 60 -14.95 4.78 -4.19
N ALA A 61 -15.26 4.87 -2.89
CA ALA A 61 -16.52 5.43 -2.39
C ALA A 61 -16.35 6.80 -1.70
N GLY A 62 -15.26 7.52 -2.00
CA GLY A 62 -14.85 8.73 -1.29
C GLY A 62 -13.70 8.45 -0.31
N ARG A 63 -13.34 9.47 0.49
CA ARG A 63 -12.23 9.39 1.45
C ARG A 63 -12.33 8.17 2.35
N ASP A 64 -11.26 7.40 2.44
CA ASP A 64 -11.17 6.24 3.32
C ASP A 64 -10.10 6.44 4.40
N TYR A 65 -10.56 6.78 5.61
CA TYR A 65 -9.69 7.02 6.76
C TYR A 65 -9.25 5.76 7.49
N THR A 66 -9.50 4.55 6.99
CA THR A 66 -9.22 3.30 7.72
C THR A 66 -7.80 3.23 8.28
N ILE A 67 -6.78 3.50 7.47
CA ILE A 67 -5.37 3.49 7.90
C ILE A 67 -5.06 4.64 8.87
N ILE A 68 -5.62 5.83 8.61
CA ILE A 68 -5.43 7.02 9.47
C ILE A 68 -6.03 6.77 10.86
N ASN A 69 -7.26 6.27 10.91
CA ASN A 69 -7.98 5.96 12.14
C ASN A 69 -7.25 4.88 12.95
N GLU A 70 -6.70 3.85 12.29
CA GLU A 70 -5.91 2.85 12.99
C GLU A 70 -4.64 3.45 13.60
N LEU A 71 -3.90 4.27 12.86
CA LEU A 71 -2.72 4.91 13.40
C LEU A 71 -3.07 5.83 14.59
N GLN A 72 -4.16 6.59 14.50
CA GLN A 72 -4.65 7.39 15.61
C GLN A 72 -5.03 6.52 16.82
N ARG A 73 -5.71 5.39 16.60
CA ARG A 73 -6.06 4.43 17.66
C ARG A 73 -4.81 3.91 18.38
N LEU A 74 -3.76 3.57 17.65
CA LEU A 74 -2.48 3.14 18.22
C LEU A 74 -1.82 4.25 19.05
N ILE A 75 -1.84 5.50 18.58
CA ILE A 75 -1.27 6.65 19.30
C ILE A 75 -2.08 6.99 20.55
N ASP A 76 -3.41 7.00 20.45
CA ASP A 76 -4.30 7.27 21.58
C ASP A 76 -4.26 6.13 22.62
N GLY A 77 -4.03 4.89 22.18
CA GLY A 77 -3.84 3.72 23.04
C GLY A 77 -2.49 3.66 23.77
N ALA A 78 -1.52 4.53 23.45
CA ALA A 78 -0.23 4.58 24.14
C ALA A 78 -0.38 5.15 25.57
N PRO A 79 -0.01 4.40 26.63
CA PRO A 79 -0.16 4.85 28.02
C PRO A 79 0.95 5.81 28.44
N ALA A 80 0.70 6.64 29.46
CA ALA A 80 1.71 7.53 30.04
C ALA A 80 2.98 6.75 30.44
N GLY A 81 4.16 7.36 30.24
CA GLY A 81 5.46 6.72 30.47
C GLY A 81 5.93 5.79 29.36
N SER A 82 5.09 5.50 28.36
CA SER A 82 5.52 4.80 27.14
C SER A 82 6.18 5.75 26.13
N THR A 83 6.77 5.20 25.07
CA THR A 83 7.37 5.92 23.95
C THR A 83 6.70 5.58 22.62
N VAL A 84 6.49 6.61 21.79
CA VAL A 84 6.10 6.56 20.38
C VAL A 84 7.20 7.20 19.53
N ARG A 85 7.70 6.48 18.52
CA ARG A 85 8.65 6.99 17.53
C ARG A 85 7.97 6.99 16.17
N ALA A 86 7.86 8.14 15.52
CA ALA A 86 7.15 8.28 14.24
C ALA A 86 8.07 8.85 13.17
N ALA A 87 8.43 8.04 12.18
CA ALA A 87 9.04 8.49 10.93
C ALA A 87 7.92 8.72 9.90
N ILE A 88 7.72 9.99 9.54
CA ILE A 88 6.61 10.47 8.72
C ILE A 88 7.15 11.23 7.51
N HIS A 89 7.11 10.63 6.32
CA HIS A 89 7.53 11.35 5.11
C HIS A 89 6.84 12.71 4.95
N SER A 90 5.51 12.77 4.98
CA SER A 90 4.79 14.04 4.89
C SER A 90 3.48 13.99 5.64
N ILE A 91 3.03 15.14 6.14
CA ILE A 91 1.83 15.28 6.95
C ILE A 91 1.00 16.52 6.56
N SER A 92 -0.30 16.31 6.39
CA SER A 92 -1.32 17.36 6.37
C SER A 92 -2.64 16.93 7.01
N VAL A 93 -2.72 15.69 7.50
CA VAL A 93 -3.88 15.19 8.24
C VAL A 93 -3.75 15.66 9.69
N ASP A 94 -4.51 16.70 10.03
CA ASP A 94 -4.51 17.34 11.36
C ASP A 94 -4.74 16.33 12.48
N SER A 95 -5.67 15.39 12.26
CA SER A 95 -6.10 14.43 13.26
C SER A 95 -4.96 13.52 13.77
N VAL A 96 -3.95 13.26 12.93
CA VAL A 96 -2.75 12.50 13.32
C VAL A 96 -1.78 13.37 14.11
N ALA A 97 -1.54 14.61 13.67
CA ALA A 97 -0.69 15.55 14.41
C ALA A 97 -1.26 15.83 15.80
N ASP A 98 -2.58 16.02 15.88
CA ASP A 98 -3.31 16.18 17.14
C ASP A 98 -3.19 14.94 18.03
N ALA A 99 -3.25 13.73 17.47
CA ALA A 99 -3.09 12.50 18.24
C ALA A 99 -1.69 12.41 18.88
N LEU A 100 -0.65 12.75 18.12
CA LEU A 100 0.73 12.80 18.64
C LEU A 100 0.86 13.84 19.77
N LEU A 101 0.30 15.03 19.59
CA LEU A 101 0.32 16.06 20.64
C LEU A 101 -0.49 15.65 21.87
N ARG A 102 -1.66 15.01 21.70
CA ARG A 102 -2.44 14.43 22.81
C ARG A 102 -1.66 13.35 23.56
N ALA A 103 -0.92 12.50 22.85
CA ALA A 103 -0.06 11.48 23.48
C ALA A 103 1.03 12.14 24.33
N GLN A 104 1.72 13.13 23.79
CA GLN A 104 2.70 13.91 24.55
C GLN A 104 2.08 14.53 25.82
N ASN A 105 0.93 15.19 25.69
CA ASN A 105 0.25 15.85 26.82
C ASN A 105 -0.24 14.84 27.89
N ARG A 106 -0.48 13.59 27.49
CA ARG A 106 -0.81 12.48 28.39
C ARG A 106 0.42 11.91 29.12
N GLY A 107 1.64 12.34 28.77
CA GLY A 107 2.89 11.87 29.37
C GLY A 107 3.59 10.75 28.59
N VAL A 108 3.25 10.57 27.31
CA VAL A 108 3.98 9.68 26.40
C VAL A 108 5.20 10.42 25.86
N THR A 109 6.37 9.76 25.80
CA THR A 109 7.52 10.31 25.06
C THR A 109 7.27 10.16 23.56
N VAL A 110 7.01 11.26 22.87
CA VAL A 110 6.81 11.28 21.42
C VAL A 110 8.07 11.81 20.74
N LEU A 111 8.60 11.04 19.78
CA LEU A 111 9.69 11.44 18.88
C LEU A 111 9.15 11.44 17.45
N ALA A 112 9.06 12.60 16.82
CA ALA A 112 8.58 12.74 15.45
C ALA A 112 9.72 13.17 14.51
N LEU A 113 9.98 12.36 13.48
CA LEU A 113 10.97 12.62 12.45
C LEU A 113 10.28 12.74 11.10
N LEU A 114 10.53 13.85 10.39
CA LEU A 114 9.86 14.18 9.14
C LEU A 114 10.84 14.49 8.02
N ASP A 115 10.39 14.32 6.79
CA ASP A 115 11.12 14.79 5.61
C ASP A 115 11.32 16.31 5.67
N GLY A 116 12.51 16.75 5.25
CA GLY A 116 12.90 18.16 5.23
C GLY A 116 11.97 19.09 4.48
N LYS A 117 11.27 18.60 3.44
CA LYS A 117 10.32 19.39 2.65
C LYS A 117 9.15 19.91 3.50
N ASN A 118 8.85 19.26 4.63
CA ASN A 118 7.80 19.73 5.54
C ASN A 118 8.25 20.89 6.44
N ALA A 119 9.56 21.17 6.56
CA ALA A 119 10.07 22.14 7.54
C ALA A 119 9.52 23.56 7.33
N THR A 120 9.38 23.97 6.08
CA THR A 120 8.87 25.28 5.66
C THR A 120 7.36 25.31 5.44
N SER A 121 6.67 24.17 5.57
CA SER A 121 5.22 24.09 5.41
C SER A 121 4.51 24.90 6.51
N THR A 122 3.44 25.59 6.09
CA THR A 122 2.52 26.33 6.95
C THR A 122 1.23 25.56 7.23
N ASP A 123 1.17 24.28 6.83
CA ASP A 123 0.02 23.42 7.09
C ASP A 123 -0.26 23.31 8.61
N PRO A 124 -1.52 23.32 9.06
CA PRO A 124 -1.87 23.23 10.48
C PRO A 124 -1.31 21.96 11.15
N ALA A 125 -1.26 20.82 10.44
CA ALA A 125 -0.68 19.59 10.99
C ALA A 125 0.82 19.76 11.28
N VAL A 126 1.56 20.42 10.39
CA VAL A 126 2.99 20.73 10.60
C VAL A 126 3.18 21.71 11.76
N THR A 127 2.30 22.71 11.86
CA THR A 127 2.29 23.65 13.00
C THR A 127 2.07 22.92 14.32
N THR A 128 1.21 21.91 14.35
CA THR A 128 0.95 21.06 15.52
C THR A 128 2.14 20.16 15.84
N ILE A 129 2.79 19.55 14.84
CA ILE A 129 4.03 18.77 15.03
C ILE A 129 5.14 19.60 15.68
N LYS A 130 5.27 20.88 15.31
CA LYS A 130 6.27 21.79 15.92
C LYS A 130 6.03 22.07 17.41
N GLN A 131 4.88 21.69 17.97
CA GLN A 131 4.59 21.75 19.41
C GLN A 131 5.08 20.52 20.17
N LEU A 132 5.52 19.45 19.49
CA LEU A 132 6.12 18.30 20.13
C LEU A 132 7.49 18.67 20.70
N ALA A 133 7.79 18.20 21.91
CA ALA A 133 9.06 18.42 22.59
C ALA A 133 10.23 17.78 21.83
N ASN A 134 10.00 16.65 21.17
CA ASN A 134 10.99 16.00 20.32
C ASN A 134 10.44 15.87 18.89
N HIS A 135 10.78 16.84 18.05
CA HIS A 135 10.54 16.77 16.61
C HIS A 135 11.80 17.16 15.84
N GLN A 136 11.97 16.59 14.64
CA GLN A 136 13.03 16.96 13.71
C GLN A 136 12.52 16.88 12.26
N PHE A 137 13.04 17.78 11.43
CA PHE A 137 12.94 17.69 9.98
C PHE A 137 14.30 17.32 9.42
N CYS A 138 14.34 16.36 8.51
CA CYS A 138 15.57 15.82 7.97
C CYS A 138 16.17 16.72 6.90
N LEU A 139 17.47 16.92 6.98
CA LEU A 139 18.25 17.69 6.01
C LEU A 139 19.64 17.07 5.99
N ASN A 140 20.18 16.87 4.79
CA ASN A 140 21.55 16.40 4.62
C ASN A 140 22.45 17.51 4.06
N SER A 141 23.77 17.33 4.17
CA SER A 141 24.75 18.31 3.70
C SER A 141 24.80 18.47 2.17
N GLY A 142 24.21 17.53 1.42
CA GLY A 142 24.06 17.60 -0.04
C GLY A 142 22.88 18.47 -0.50
N GLY A 143 22.06 18.99 0.43
CA GLY A 143 20.86 19.76 0.14
C GLY A 143 19.57 18.94 0.03
N GLY A 144 19.66 17.62 0.18
CA GLY A 144 18.51 16.72 0.22
C GLY A 144 17.79 16.71 1.58
N HIS A 145 16.69 15.98 1.62
CA HIS A 145 15.72 15.95 2.70
C HIS A 145 15.66 14.62 3.46
N GLY A 146 16.54 13.68 3.11
CA GLY A 146 16.84 12.46 3.87
C GLY A 146 17.57 12.74 5.18
N CYS A 147 17.38 11.84 6.15
CA CYS A 147 18.06 11.84 7.44
C CYS A 147 19.35 11.03 7.39
N VAL A 148 19.31 9.83 6.80
CA VAL A 148 20.48 8.96 6.63
C VAL A 148 21.11 9.21 5.27
N SER A 149 20.28 9.35 4.23
CA SER A 149 20.74 9.63 2.89
C SER A 149 21.55 10.91 2.78
N THR A 150 22.63 10.83 2.01
CA THR A 150 23.47 11.96 1.58
C THR A 150 23.18 12.41 0.15
N SER A 151 22.20 11.80 -0.54
CA SER A 151 21.82 12.20 -1.90
C SER A 151 21.21 13.62 -1.89
N PRO A 152 21.57 14.51 -2.84
CA PRO A 152 20.91 15.80 -3.00
C PRO A 152 19.41 15.66 -3.35
N ASP A 153 19.03 14.56 -3.99
CA ASP A 153 17.65 14.26 -4.39
C ASP A 153 16.93 13.35 -3.36
N GLY A 154 17.65 12.89 -2.32
CA GLY A 154 17.15 11.94 -1.34
C GLY A 154 16.14 12.54 -0.37
N ASP A 155 15.05 11.82 -0.13
CA ASP A 155 13.99 12.16 0.81
C ASP A 155 13.97 11.19 2.01
N MET A 156 13.51 11.65 3.17
CA MET A 156 13.06 10.74 4.24
C MET A 156 11.69 10.22 3.84
N HIS A 157 11.65 9.11 3.11
CA HIS A 157 10.43 8.57 2.53
C HIS A 157 9.88 7.37 3.32
N THR A 158 10.32 7.18 4.57
CA THR A 158 9.82 6.14 5.47
C THR A 158 8.45 6.50 6.09
N LYS A 159 7.62 5.47 6.30
CA LYS A 159 6.32 5.55 7.01
C LYS A 159 6.26 4.45 8.04
N LEU A 160 6.71 4.79 9.24
CA LEU A 160 6.96 3.85 10.32
C LEU A 160 6.58 4.51 11.63
N VAL A 161 5.83 3.81 12.47
CA VAL A 161 5.60 4.21 13.86
C VAL A 161 5.83 3.02 14.76
N THR A 162 6.69 3.17 15.77
CA THR A 162 6.92 2.13 16.79
C THR A 162 6.41 2.60 18.14
N PHE A 163 5.88 1.65 18.92
CA PHE A 163 5.33 1.87 20.23
C PHE A 163 5.96 0.88 21.20
N THR A 164 6.50 1.37 22.30
CA THR A 164 6.89 0.50 23.42
C THR A 164 5.68 -0.19 24.07
N SER A 165 4.52 0.47 24.06
CA SER A 165 3.25 -0.10 24.50
C SER A 165 2.07 0.63 23.84
N THR A 166 1.04 -0.11 23.43
CA THR A 166 -0.28 0.41 23.02
C THR A 166 -1.32 -0.71 23.14
N THR A 167 -2.49 -0.59 22.52
CA THR A 167 -3.51 -1.65 22.46
C THR A 167 -3.69 -2.18 21.04
N ASP A 168 -4.05 -3.45 20.90
CA ASP A 168 -4.54 -3.98 19.62
C ASP A 168 -6.03 -3.59 19.38
N PRO A 169 -6.62 -3.88 18.21
CA PRO A 169 -8.01 -3.50 17.92
C PRO A 169 -9.05 -4.13 18.84
N ASN A 170 -8.69 -5.15 19.64
CA ASN A 170 -9.56 -5.74 20.66
C ASN A 170 -9.36 -5.09 22.04
N GLY A 171 -8.55 -4.03 22.14
CA GLY A 171 -8.25 -3.33 23.39
C GLY A 171 -7.23 -4.04 24.28
N VAL A 172 -6.58 -5.11 23.81
CA VAL A 172 -5.57 -5.83 24.60
C VAL A 172 -4.28 -5.03 24.59
N ALA A 173 -3.69 -4.80 25.77
CA ALA A 173 -2.39 -4.15 25.88
C ALA A 173 -1.29 -5.00 25.23
N ARG A 174 -0.45 -4.37 24.40
CA ARG A 174 0.65 -4.99 23.66
C ARG A 174 1.91 -4.16 23.82
N GLY A 175 3.04 -4.82 24.03
CA GLY A 175 4.38 -4.23 23.91
C GLY A 175 4.96 -4.45 22.52
N ASP A 176 6.08 -3.77 22.24
CA ASP A 176 6.88 -3.97 21.01
C ASP A 176 6.02 -3.96 19.74
N VAL A 177 5.30 -2.86 19.56
CA VAL A 177 4.34 -2.71 18.46
C VAL A 177 4.98 -1.88 17.35
N VAL A 178 4.86 -2.37 16.13
CA VAL A 178 5.38 -1.71 14.93
C VAL A 178 4.24 -1.55 13.93
N TRP A 179 4.00 -0.31 13.50
CA TRP A 179 3.12 0.05 12.39
C TRP A 179 3.96 0.55 11.22
N PHE A 180 3.69 0.09 10.01
CA PHE A 180 4.35 0.56 8.79
C PHE A 180 3.43 0.41 7.58
N GLY A 181 3.68 1.16 6.50
CA GLY A 181 2.86 1.04 5.30
C GLY A 181 3.28 1.94 4.14
N SER A 182 2.41 2.05 3.15
CA SER A 182 2.68 2.79 1.91
C SER A 182 2.24 4.26 1.95
N SER A 183 1.42 4.64 2.93
CA SER A 183 0.62 5.86 2.97
C SER A 183 1.36 7.04 3.60
N ASN A 184 1.49 8.17 2.88
CA ASN A 184 1.85 9.43 3.56
C ASN A 184 0.65 9.90 4.41
N LEU A 185 0.92 10.73 5.43
CA LEU A 185 -0.10 11.24 6.34
C LEU A 185 -0.70 12.56 5.83
N THR A 186 -0.91 12.64 4.51
CA THR A 186 -1.51 13.78 3.81
C THR A 186 -2.90 13.40 3.29
N TYR A 187 -3.85 14.34 3.19
CA TYR A 187 -5.18 14.01 2.67
C TYR A 187 -5.12 13.36 1.26
N ALA A 188 -4.27 13.90 0.39
CA ALA A 188 -4.17 13.48 -1.01
C ALA A 188 -3.69 12.03 -1.23
N THR A 189 -2.90 11.48 -0.30
CA THR A 189 -2.32 10.13 -0.44
C THR A 189 -2.60 9.21 0.73
N GLY A 190 -3.17 9.73 1.83
CA GLY A 190 -3.71 8.94 2.93
C GLY A 190 -5.10 8.44 2.60
N PRO A 191 -6.13 9.22 2.91
CA PRO A 191 -7.52 8.83 2.68
C PRO A 191 -7.97 8.88 1.22
N ASP A 192 -7.30 9.64 0.35
CA ASP A 192 -7.69 9.82 -1.06
C ASP A 192 -7.03 8.80 -2.02
N ALA A 193 -6.32 7.78 -1.51
CA ALA A 193 -5.57 6.82 -2.30
C ALA A 193 -5.68 5.37 -1.79
N PHE A 194 -5.48 4.39 -2.67
CA PHE A 194 -5.30 3.00 -2.29
C PHE A 194 -3.96 2.84 -1.59
N ASN A 195 -4.00 2.36 -0.35
CA ASN A 195 -2.82 2.07 0.45
C ASN A 195 -3.03 0.82 1.28
N ASN A 196 -1.93 0.34 1.84
CA ASN A 196 -1.92 -0.70 2.85
C ASN A 196 -0.99 -0.30 4.00
N ALA A 197 -1.30 -0.80 5.19
CA ALA A 197 -0.47 -0.71 6.37
C ALA A 197 -0.57 -2.01 7.18
N ILE A 198 0.52 -2.37 7.85
CA ILE A 198 0.60 -3.53 8.73
C ILE A 198 0.96 -3.05 10.13
N THR A 199 0.34 -3.68 11.13
CA THR A 199 0.76 -3.61 12.53
C THR A 199 1.16 -4.98 13.02
N VAL A 200 2.38 -5.11 13.54
CA VAL A 200 2.90 -6.31 14.21
C VAL A 200 2.95 -6.03 15.70
N TYR A 201 2.47 -6.97 16.52
CA TYR A 201 2.40 -6.82 17.97
C TYR A 201 3.32 -7.85 18.66
N GLY A 202 4.24 -7.37 19.50
CA GLY A 202 5.00 -8.20 20.45
C GLY A 202 6.29 -8.82 19.91
N ASP A 203 6.63 -8.62 18.64
CA ASP A 203 7.92 -9.09 18.09
C ASP A 203 9.03 -8.09 18.47
N ALA A 204 9.63 -8.32 19.64
CA ALA A 204 10.69 -7.46 20.19
C ALA A 204 11.91 -7.32 19.27
N ALA A 205 12.25 -8.35 18.48
CA ALA A 205 13.38 -8.29 17.55
C ALA A 205 13.08 -7.34 16.38
N LEU A 206 11.86 -7.41 15.83
CA LEU A 206 11.40 -6.49 14.79
C LEU A 206 11.36 -5.05 15.30
N ALA A 207 10.77 -4.85 16.48
CA ALA A 207 10.71 -3.54 17.11
C ALA A 207 12.10 -2.97 17.39
N ALA A 208 13.04 -3.78 17.89
CA ALA A 208 14.41 -3.35 18.15
C ALA A 208 15.14 -2.93 16.85
N GLY A 209 15.04 -3.71 15.77
CA GLY A 209 15.66 -3.37 14.49
C GLY A 209 15.13 -2.08 13.87
N LEU A 210 13.80 -1.92 13.86
CA LEU A 210 13.17 -0.71 13.34
C LEU A 210 13.39 0.51 14.25
N ASN A 211 13.53 0.31 15.56
CA ASN A 211 13.99 1.36 16.48
C ASN A 211 15.45 1.75 16.22
N ALA A 212 16.33 0.80 15.84
CA ALA A 212 17.70 1.11 15.45
C ALA A 212 17.74 1.95 14.17
N ASN A 213 16.93 1.59 13.16
CA ASN A 213 16.75 2.42 11.96
C ASN A 213 16.26 3.84 12.29
N PHE A 214 15.20 3.95 13.09
CA PHE A 214 14.70 5.25 13.54
C PHE A 214 15.80 6.04 14.27
N THR A 215 16.61 5.38 15.10
CA THR A 215 17.68 6.03 15.86
C THR A 215 18.79 6.55 14.94
N ASP A 216 19.16 5.81 13.89
CA ASP A 216 20.13 6.28 12.91
C ASP A 216 19.60 7.48 12.12
N MET A 217 18.33 7.44 11.70
CA MET A 217 17.66 8.59 11.06
C MET A 217 17.58 9.79 12.02
N TRP A 218 17.17 9.59 13.27
CA TRP A 218 17.07 10.65 14.29
C TRP A 218 18.42 11.33 14.57
N ASN A 219 19.50 10.56 14.54
CA ASN A 219 20.86 11.05 14.75
C ASN A 219 21.52 11.52 13.45
N ARG A 220 20.81 11.47 12.31
CA ARG A 220 21.31 11.79 10.97
C ARG A 220 22.65 11.11 10.67
N ARG A 221 22.72 9.81 10.93
CA ARG A 221 23.94 9.04 10.70
C ARG A 221 24.10 8.77 9.20
N HIS A 222 25.17 9.30 8.64
CA HIS A 222 25.53 9.13 7.23
C HIS A 222 26.59 8.05 7.07
N TYR A 223 26.56 7.37 5.93
CA TYR A 223 27.46 6.26 5.60
C TYR A 223 28.15 6.52 4.25
N SER A 224 29.35 5.98 4.09
CA SER A 224 30.13 6.16 2.86
C SER A 224 29.36 5.62 1.65
N GLY A 225 29.43 6.34 0.52
CA GLY A 225 28.79 5.89 -0.72
C GLY A 225 27.26 5.95 -0.73
N ASN A 226 26.64 6.68 0.21
CA ASN A 226 25.19 6.65 0.44
C ASN A 226 24.65 5.24 0.72
N ASP A 227 25.44 4.43 1.42
CA ASP A 227 25.18 3.01 1.58
C ASP A 227 24.78 2.66 3.02
N TYR A 228 23.47 2.77 3.29
CA TYR A 228 22.93 2.42 4.60
C TYR A 228 22.76 0.91 4.75
N TYR A 229 22.22 0.23 3.75
CA TYR A 229 21.98 -1.20 3.79
C TYR A 229 23.31 -1.99 3.82
N ASP A 230 23.52 -2.72 4.91
CA ASP A 230 24.70 -3.56 5.08
C ASP A 230 24.37 -4.77 5.96
N SER A 231 24.02 -5.87 5.28
CA SER A 231 23.70 -7.14 5.94
C SER A 231 24.86 -7.74 6.76
N ALA A 232 26.11 -7.41 6.45
CA ALA A 232 27.26 -7.96 7.18
C ALA A 232 27.40 -7.35 8.58
N SER A 233 27.07 -6.07 8.73
CA SER A 233 27.00 -5.41 10.05
C SER A 233 25.62 -5.49 10.71
N GLY A 234 24.59 -5.94 9.98
CA GLY A 234 23.20 -5.94 10.42
C GLY A 234 22.52 -4.56 10.32
N ARG A 235 23.18 -3.57 9.72
CA ARG A 235 22.62 -2.23 9.51
C ARG A 235 21.64 -2.25 8.35
N GLY A 236 20.45 -1.69 8.55
CA GLY A 236 19.38 -1.75 7.53
C GLY A 236 18.91 -3.16 7.20
N TYR A 237 19.29 -4.18 7.99
CA TYR A 237 18.97 -5.59 7.78
C TYR A 237 18.48 -6.20 9.10
N TYR A 238 17.16 -6.20 9.28
CA TYR A 238 16.53 -6.53 10.55
C TYR A 238 15.71 -7.80 10.41
N GLN A 239 16.22 -8.90 10.96
CA GLN A 239 15.55 -10.20 10.91
C GLN A 239 14.75 -10.46 12.17
N ALA A 240 13.51 -10.90 12.01
CA ALA A 240 12.64 -11.24 13.12
C ALA A 240 11.66 -12.35 12.74
N ALA A 241 10.87 -12.81 13.70
CA ALA A 241 10.01 -13.97 13.51
C ALA A 241 8.77 -13.63 12.67
N ALA A 242 8.11 -12.50 12.95
CA ALA A 242 6.90 -12.07 12.27
C ALA A 242 7.19 -11.43 10.91
N ALA A 243 8.33 -10.75 10.76
CA ALA A 243 8.77 -10.12 9.53
C ALA A 243 10.27 -9.83 9.52
N ASP A 244 10.86 -9.81 8.32
CA ASP A 244 12.18 -9.21 8.08
C ASP A 244 12.00 -7.80 7.50
N ALA A 245 12.76 -6.81 7.97
CA ALA A 245 12.76 -5.45 7.45
C ALA A 245 14.13 -5.05 6.89
N TYR A 246 14.10 -4.28 5.81
CA TYR A 246 15.23 -3.83 5.02
C TYR A 246 15.11 -2.33 4.86
N ALA A 247 16.18 -1.57 5.12
CA ALA A 247 16.16 -0.12 5.03
C ALA A 247 17.22 0.40 4.05
N SER A 248 16.82 1.33 3.20
CA SER A 248 17.65 2.00 2.20
C SER A 248 18.09 3.39 2.72
N PRO A 249 19.02 4.09 2.06
CA PRO A 249 19.57 3.84 0.71
C PRO A 249 20.49 2.59 0.64
N GLU A 250 20.43 1.88 -0.49
CA GLU A 250 21.39 0.82 -0.85
C GLU A 250 22.52 1.41 -1.71
N GLY A 251 23.77 1.03 -1.42
CA GLY A 251 24.93 1.52 -2.16
C GLY A 251 24.91 1.18 -3.66
N ALA A 252 25.53 2.03 -4.47
CA ALA A 252 25.62 1.81 -5.92
C ALA A 252 26.27 0.44 -6.24
N GLY A 253 25.58 -0.37 -7.03
CA GLY A 253 26.04 -1.71 -7.43
C GLY A 253 25.78 -2.81 -6.41
N GLN A 254 25.17 -2.51 -5.25
CA GLN A 254 24.63 -3.53 -4.37
C GLN A 254 23.45 -4.27 -5.03
N THR A 255 23.15 -5.47 -4.52
CA THR A 255 21.99 -6.24 -4.99
C THR A 255 20.73 -5.75 -4.29
N ASP A 256 19.84 -5.17 -5.09
CA ASP A 256 18.50 -4.72 -4.72
C ASP A 256 17.78 -5.70 -3.75
N THR A 257 17.40 -5.21 -2.57
CA THR A 257 16.75 -6.04 -1.54
C THR A 257 15.41 -6.62 -1.98
N ILE A 258 14.60 -5.90 -2.77
CA ILE A 258 13.36 -6.43 -3.34
C ILE A 258 13.69 -7.55 -4.33
N VAL A 259 14.67 -7.37 -5.22
CA VAL A 259 15.12 -8.44 -6.14
C VAL A 259 15.54 -9.65 -5.35
N THR A 260 16.38 -9.47 -4.34
CA THR A 260 16.91 -10.55 -3.53
C THR A 260 15.80 -11.33 -2.84
N ARG A 261 14.79 -10.65 -2.27
CA ARG A 261 13.69 -11.29 -1.53
C ARG A 261 12.57 -11.84 -2.39
N LEU A 262 12.33 -11.26 -3.56
CA LEU A 262 11.44 -11.83 -4.55
C LEU A 262 12.08 -13.08 -5.19
N ASN A 263 13.39 -13.08 -5.38
CA ASN A 263 14.15 -14.22 -5.93
C ASN A 263 14.22 -15.45 -4.99
N ASP A 264 13.83 -15.32 -3.71
CA ASP A 264 13.59 -16.48 -2.83
C ASP A 264 12.50 -17.42 -3.40
N LEU A 265 11.61 -16.90 -4.25
CA LEU A 265 10.55 -17.65 -4.92
C LEU A 265 11.10 -18.38 -6.14
N THR A 266 10.90 -19.70 -6.18
CA THR A 266 11.12 -20.52 -7.36
C THR A 266 9.85 -20.51 -8.22
N PRO A 267 9.84 -19.84 -9.38
CA PRO A 267 8.65 -19.74 -10.21
C PRO A 267 8.37 -21.06 -10.96
N ASP A 268 7.09 -21.38 -11.07
CA ASP A 268 6.54 -22.49 -11.85
C ASP A 268 5.12 -22.13 -12.36
N ALA A 269 4.40 -23.09 -12.96
CA ALA A 269 3.04 -22.87 -13.44
C ALA A 269 2.00 -22.57 -12.33
N GLU A 270 2.31 -22.92 -11.08
CA GLU A 270 1.44 -22.66 -9.92
C GLU A 270 1.73 -21.32 -9.25
N CYS A 271 2.90 -20.74 -9.50
CA CYS A 271 3.27 -19.42 -9.02
C CYS A 271 2.22 -18.35 -9.41
N ARG A 272 1.91 -17.48 -8.45
CA ARG A 272 1.02 -16.31 -8.58
C ARG A 272 1.72 -15.12 -7.95
N LEU A 273 1.95 -14.05 -8.71
CA LEU A 273 2.50 -12.80 -8.22
C LEU A 273 1.53 -11.65 -8.52
N ARG A 274 1.16 -10.89 -7.50
CA ARG A 274 0.31 -9.69 -7.62
C ARG A 274 1.06 -8.50 -7.07
N VAL A 275 1.16 -7.43 -7.85
CA VAL A 275 1.93 -6.24 -7.50
C VAL A 275 1.02 -5.01 -7.52
N GLY A 276 0.82 -4.38 -6.37
CA GLY A 276 0.22 -3.05 -6.27
C GLY A 276 1.34 -2.03 -6.07
N MET A 277 1.53 -1.13 -7.04
CA MET A 277 2.67 -0.21 -7.01
C MET A 277 2.28 1.19 -7.50
N ALA A 278 2.68 2.22 -6.75
CA ALA A 278 2.39 3.60 -7.12
C ALA A 278 3.18 4.04 -8.36
N SER A 279 4.46 3.65 -8.47
CA SER A 279 5.32 3.98 -9.61
C SER A 279 6.37 2.91 -9.89
N VAL A 280 6.65 2.68 -11.17
CA VAL A 280 7.69 1.76 -11.66
C VAL A 280 8.52 2.45 -12.75
N THR A 281 9.82 2.59 -12.58
CA THR A 281 10.68 3.23 -13.59
C THR A 281 11.77 2.31 -14.11
N THR A 282 12.54 2.79 -15.07
CA THR A 282 13.77 2.12 -15.56
C THR A 282 14.87 1.99 -14.51
N GLY A 283 14.73 2.63 -13.34
CA GLY A 283 15.73 2.67 -12.29
C GLY A 283 16.00 1.33 -11.59
N ARG A 284 15.07 0.37 -11.65
CA ARG A 284 15.25 -0.97 -11.05
C ARG A 284 15.13 -2.08 -12.10
N PRO A 285 16.04 -2.13 -13.09
CA PRO A 285 15.92 -3.06 -14.22
C PRO A 285 16.00 -4.52 -13.77
N GLN A 286 16.71 -4.82 -12.68
CA GLN A 286 16.80 -6.17 -12.13
C GLN A 286 15.43 -6.70 -11.66
N ILE A 287 14.56 -5.86 -11.09
CA ILE A 287 13.19 -6.26 -10.71
C ILE A 287 12.38 -6.60 -11.96
N VAL A 288 12.47 -5.77 -13.00
CA VAL A 288 11.75 -5.99 -14.26
C VAL A 288 12.21 -7.31 -14.92
N ASN A 289 13.52 -7.55 -14.98
CA ASN A 289 14.10 -8.78 -15.50
C ASN A 289 13.68 -10.01 -14.68
N LEU A 290 13.61 -9.88 -13.36
CA LEU A 290 13.14 -10.93 -12.46
C LEU A 290 11.68 -11.30 -12.75
N VAL A 291 10.81 -10.31 -12.91
CA VAL A 291 9.39 -10.52 -13.26
C VAL A 291 9.25 -11.16 -14.64
N THR A 292 10.03 -10.72 -15.65
CA THR A 292 10.06 -11.35 -16.97
C THR A 292 10.48 -12.83 -16.88
N ARG A 293 11.48 -13.17 -16.06
CA ARG A 293 11.89 -14.56 -15.83
C ARG A 293 10.81 -15.37 -15.12
N PHE A 294 10.06 -14.78 -14.21
CA PHE A 294 8.94 -15.46 -13.55
C PHE A 294 7.86 -15.82 -14.58
N ARG A 295 7.55 -14.91 -15.51
CA ARG A 295 6.64 -15.19 -16.62
C ARG A 295 7.12 -16.30 -17.52
N SER A 296 8.40 -16.29 -17.92
CA SER A 296 8.95 -17.35 -18.79
C SER A 296 8.95 -18.73 -18.12
N ALA A 297 9.03 -18.78 -16.79
CA ALA A 297 8.91 -20.01 -15.99
C ALA A 297 7.45 -20.45 -15.72
N GLY A 298 6.45 -19.73 -16.24
CA GLY A 298 5.03 -20.08 -16.11
C GLY A 298 4.28 -19.41 -14.96
N CYS A 299 4.95 -18.55 -14.17
CA CYS A 299 4.27 -17.82 -13.11
C CYS A 299 3.24 -16.85 -13.69
N LYS A 300 2.05 -16.79 -13.08
CA LYS A 300 1.03 -15.82 -13.45
C LYS A 300 1.28 -14.52 -12.69
N VAL A 301 1.51 -13.44 -13.42
CA VAL A 301 1.81 -12.12 -12.84
C VAL A 301 0.76 -11.09 -13.25
N TRP A 302 0.22 -10.39 -12.25
CA TRP A 302 -0.69 -9.26 -12.40
C TRP A 302 -0.12 -8.02 -11.70
N MET A 303 -0.29 -6.87 -12.32
CA MET A 303 0.14 -5.59 -11.77
C MET A 303 -1.00 -4.58 -11.85
N VAL A 304 -1.23 -3.85 -10.75
CA VAL A 304 -2.03 -2.62 -10.75
C VAL A 304 -1.11 -1.45 -10.40
N ILE A 305 -1.11 -0.45 -11.27
CA ILE A 305 -0.17 0.67 -11.21
C ILE A 305 -0.92 1.99 -11.08
N GLY A 306 -0.36 2.90 -10.28
CA GLY A 306 -0.86 4.25 -10.11
C GLY A 306 -0.80 5.10 -11.39
N SER A 307 -1.34 6.31 -11.29
CA SER A 307 -1.29 7.30 -12.36
C SER A 307 -0.16 8.30 -12.12
N ASN A 308 0.44 8.76 -13.21
CA ASN A 308 1.31 9.93 -13.23
C ASN A 308 0.46 11.23 -13.17
N ALA A 309 1.14 12.37 -13.16
CA ALA A 309 0.48 13.69 -13.05
C ALA A 309 -0.48 13.99 -14.23
N ASP A 310 -0.24 13.40 -15.40
CA ASP A 310 -1.05 13.59 -16.61
C ASP A 310 -2.21 12.58 -16.74
N GLY A 311 -2.42 11.73 -15.72
CA GLY A 311 -3.48 10.71 -15.70
C GLY A 311 -3.14 9.42 -16.46
N GLY A 312 -1.99 9.33 -17.10
CA GLY A 312 -1.45 8.07 -17.64
C GLY A 312 -0.85 7.19 -16.53
N ILE A 313 -0.47 5.96 -16.85
CA ILE A 313 0.24 5.06 -15.96
C ILE A 313 1.56 5.65 -15.48
N ALA A 314 1.84 5.50 -14.19
CA ALA A 314 3.13 5.82 -13.58
C ALA A 314 4.15 4.70 -13.86
N MET A 315 4.41 4.43 -15.14
CA MET A 315 5.38 3.43 -15.59
C MET A 315 6.16 3.92 -16.81
N SER A 316 7.49 3.81 -16.78
CA SER A 316 8.32 4.13 -17.95
C SER A 316 7.94 3.26 -19.16
N GLN A 317 7.87 3.85 -20.36
CA GLN A 317 7.40 3.16 -21.57
C GLN A 317 8.18 1.89 -21.91
N SER A 318 9.50 1.89 -21.72
CA SER A 318 10.34 0.72 -21.96
C SER A 318 10.01 -0.43 -21.02
N VAL A 319 9.83 -0.16 -19.73
CA VAL A 319 9.40 -1.14 -18.71
C VAL A 319 8.01 -1.66 -19.02
N TYR A 320 7.09 -0.76 -19.36
CA TYR A 320 5.72 -1.09 -19.76
C TYR A 320 5.69 -2.07 -20.94
N ASN A 321 6.43 -1.77 -22.01
CA ASN A 321 6.53 -2.62 -23.18
C ASN A 321 7.17 -3.98 -22.85
N GLN A 322 8.26 -3.99 -22.08
CA GLN A 322 8.98 -5.21 -21.70
C GLN A 322 8.10 -6.16 -20.88
N LEU A 323 7.35 -5.64 -19.91
CA LEU A 323 6.47 -6.45 -19.07
C LEU A 323 5.26 -6.97 -19.87
N LEU A 324 4.68 -6.16 -20.75
CA LEU A 324 3.62 -6.61 -21.65
C LEU A 324 4.10 -7.69 -22.63
N ASP A 325 5.33 -7.57 -23.17
CA ASP A 325 5.93 -8.61 -24.02
C ASP A 325 6.16 -9.92 -23.27
N ALA A 326 6.52 -9.84 -21.98
CA ALA A 326 6.59 -10.99 -21.09
C ALA A 326 5.19 -11.57 -20.74
N GLY A 327 4.12 -10.93 -21.20
CA GLY A 327 2.73 -11.33 -20.98
C GLY A 327 2.15 -10.91 -19.64
N VAL A 328 2.84 -10.05 -18.86
CA VAL A 328 2.34 -9.53 -17.58
C VAL A 328 1.00 -8.83 -17.79
N ALA A 329 0.00 -9.16 -16.97
CA ALA A 329 -1.30 -8.52 -17.05
C ALA A 329 -1.27 -7.22 -16.23
N ILE A 330 -1.23 -6.09 -16.92
CA ILE A 330 -1.08 -4.76 -16.32
C ILE A 330 -2.40 -4.01 -16.40
N ARG A 331 -2.78 -3.36 -15.30
CA ARG A 331 -3.86 -2.38 -15.25
C ARG A 331 -3.39 -1.09 -14.61
N ARG A 332 -3.87 0.04 -15.13
CA ARG A 332 -3.74 1.34 -14.47
C ARG A 332 -4.97 1.60 -13.61
N LYS A 333 -4.77 2.10 -12.40
CA LYS A 333 -5.86 2.60 -11.54
C LYS A 333 -5.45 3.92 -10.90
N ASP A 334 -6.38 4.88 -10.91
CA ASP A 334 -6.14 6.18 -10.30
C ASP A 334 -5.92 6.05 -8.80
N LYS A 335 -5.01 6.88 -8.29
CA LYS A 335 -4.71 6.97 -6.86
C LYS A 335 -4.28 5.65 -6.24
N VAL A 336 -3.67 4.74 -6.99
CA VAL A 336 -2.90 3.65 -6.36
C VAL A 336 -1.63 4.25 -5.79
N HIS A 337 -1.53 4.24 -4.45
CA HIS A 337 -0.35 4.63 -3.70
C HIS A 337 0.24 3.45 -2.90
N ASP A 338 -0.30 2.25 -3.15
CA ASP A 338 0.21 0.98 -2.66
C ASP A 338 1.64 0.71 -3.11
N LYS A 339 2.34 -0.04 -2.26
CA LYS A 339 3.72 -0.49 -2.46
C LYS A 339 3.83 -1.87 -1.85
N PHE A 340 3.26 -2.85 -2.52
CA PHE A 340 3.25 -4.23 -2.04
C PHE A 340 3.31 -5.24 -3.17
N PHE A 341 3.72 -6.45 -2.83
CA PHE A 341 3.44 -7.61 -3.65
C PHE A 341 3.03 -8.80 -2.79
N ALA A 342 2.07 -9.56 -3.29
CA ALA A 342 1.58 -10.79 -2.69
C ALA A 342 1.94 -11.95 -3.62
N ALA A 343 2.71 -12.91 -3.09
CA ALA A 343 3.23 -14.05 -3.84
C ALA A 343 2.73 -15.37 -3.26
N TYR A 344 2.28 -16.26 -4.14
CA TYR A 344 2.11 -17.67 -3.84
C TYR A 344 3.04 -18.45 -4.76
N GLY A 345 3.78 -19.40 -4.20
CA GLY A 345 4.60 -20.32 -4.97
C GLY A 345 5.64 -21.01 -4.09
N LYS A 346 6.62 -21.65 -4.73
CA LYS A 346 7.58 -22.51 -4.07
C LYS A 346 8.75 -21.73 -3.46
N TYR A 347 8.96 -21.88 -2.15
CA TYR A 347 10.11 -21.37 -1.42
C TYR A 347 10.90 -22.55 -0.85
N GLY A 348 12.09 -22.81 -1.40
CA GLY A 348 12.79 -24.08 -1.16
C GLY A 348 11.99 -25.24 -1.73
N THR A 349 11.50 -26.14 -0.87
CA THR A 349 10.70 -27.31 -1.28
C THR A 349 9.19 -27.14 -1.10
N ALA A 350 8.74 -26.12 -0.36
CA ALA A 350 7.35 -25.96 0.06
C ALA A 350 6.66 -24.78 -0.64
N TYR A 351 5.36 -24.91 -0.90
CA TYR A 351 4.53 -23.79 -1.32
C TYR A 351 4.15 -22.93 -0.11
N GLN A 352 4.26 -21.61 -0.27
CA GLN A 352 3.92 -20.65 0.77
C GLN A 352 3.19 -19.45 0.18
N TYR A 353 2.46 -18.76 1.04
CA TYR A 353 1.87 -17.46 0.77
C TYR A 353 2.71 -16.41 1.49
N ARG A 354 3.14 -15.38 0.76
CA ARG A 354 3.96 -14.30 1.31
C ARG A 354 3.43 -12.95 0.88
N VAL A 355 3.47 -12.02 1.81
CA VAL A 355 3.16 -10.60 1.60
C VAL A 355 4.43 -9.80 1.85
N TYR A 356 4.65 -8.81 1.00
CA TYR A 356 5.76 -7.90 1.07
C TYR A 356 5.23 -6.48 0.89
N THR A 357 5.69 -5.53 1.70
CA THR A 357 5.26 -4.13 1.59
C THR A 357 6.31 -3.17 2.16
N GLY A 358 5.98 -1.91 2.35
CA GLY A 358 6.86 -0.86 2.83
C GLY A 358 6.56 0.46 2.15
N SER A 359 7.56 1.33 2.11
CA SER A 359 7.46 2.68 1.56
C SER A 359 8.09 2.83 0.17
N GLN A 360 8.85 1.82 -0.29
CA GLN A 360 9.60 1.85 -1.55
C GLN A 360 8.73 1.69 -2.80
N ASN A 361 8.88 2.61 -3.74
CA ASN A 361 8.47 2.37 -5.13
C ASN A 361 9.50 1.49 -5.87
N TRP A 362 9.14 1.03 -7.06
CA TRP A 362 10.08 0.36 -7.96
C TRP A 362 10.82 1.39 -8.83
N THR A 363 11.53 2.32 -8.18
CA THR A 363 12.26 3.43 -8.81
C THR A 363 13.70 3.53 -8.29
N GLN A 364 14.56 4.26 -9.03
CA GLN A 364 15.96 4.46 -8.65
C GLN A 364 16.07 5.13 -7.26
N ASP A 365 15.32 6.20 -7.05
CA ASP A 365 15.41 7.02 -5.85
C ASP A 365 15.02 6.20 -4.61
N ALA A 366 13.98 5.37 -4.72
CA ALA A 366 13.55 4.49 -3.63
C ALA A 366 14.55 3.36 -3.30
N LEU A 367 15.48 3.04 -4.21
CA LEU A 367 16.55 2.07 -3.97
C LEU A 367 17.79 2.73 -3.36
N GLY A 368 18.31 3.77 -4.02
CA GLY A 368 19.65 4.28 -3.75
C GLY A 368 19.72 5.69 -3.16
N GLU A 369 18.59 6.39 -3.01
CA GLU A 369 18.58 7.81 -2.65
C GLU A 369 17.71 8.14 -1.45
N ASN A 370 16.56 7.50 -1.30
CA ASN A 370 15.64 7.79 -0.20
C ASN A 370 15.92 6.92 1.03
N ASP A 371 15.60 7.46 2.21
CA ASP A 371 15.43 6.64 3.41
C ASP A 371 14.08 5.93 3.31
N GLU A 372 14.09 4.63 3.08
CA GLU A 372 12.89 3.83 2.89
C GLU A 372 12.95 2.56 3.74
N ILE A 373 11.79 1.93 3.92
CA ILE A 373 11.71 0.56 4.43
C ILE A 373 11.01 -0.36 3.43
N PHE A 374 11.50 -1.59 3.36
CA PHE A 374 10.90 -2.73 2.68
C PHE A 374 10.77 -3.87 3.70
N VAL A 375 9.62 -4.51 3.76
CA VAL A 375 9.28 -5.52 4.77
C VAL A 375 8.76 -6.77 4.09
N LYS A 376 9.34 -7.90 4.47
CA LYS A 376 8.93 -9.25 4.08
C LYS A 376 8.25 -9.90 5.27
N MET A 377 6.96 -10.16 5.17
CA MET A 377 6.20 -10.83 6.23
C MET A 377 6.56 -12.33 6.28
N ALA A 378 6.46 -12.92 7.48
CA ALA A 378 6.59 -14.36 7.63
C ALA A 378 5.54 -15.10 6.78
N PRO A 379 5.86 -16.30 6.29
CA PRO A 379 4.97 -17.03 5.40
C PRO A 379 3.71 -17.52 6.11
N GLU A 380 2.60 -17.53 5.38
CA GLU A 380 1.41 -18.31 5.71
C GLU A 380 1.44 -19.63 4.91
N THR A 381 0.92 -20.70 5.50
CA THR A 381 0.87 -22.04 4.87
C THR A 381 -0.50 -22.67 5.09
N GLY A 382 -0.86 -23.64 4.24
CA GLY A 382 -2.13 -24.34 4.33
C GLY A 382 -3.32 -23.54 3.76
N SER A 383 -4.52 -23.91 4.20
CA SER A 383 -5.79 -23.35 3.70
C SER A 383 -6.18 -22.02 4.33
N THR A 384 -5.57 -21.65 5.46
CA THR A 384 -5.89 -20.43 6.21
C THR A 384 -4.71 -19.47 6.09
N ARG A 385 -4.93 -18.36 5.39
CA ARG A 385 -3.90 -17.36 5.05
C ARG A 385 -4.49 -15.94 5.06
N PRO A 386 -5.08 -15.52 6.20
CA PRO A 386 -5.86 -14.30 6.29
C PRO A 386 -5.10 -13.05 5.82
N LEU A 387 -3.78 -12.96 6.04
CA LEU A 387 -3.02 -11.80 5.56
C LEU A 387 -2.96 -11.80 4.03
N TYR A 388 -2.56 -12.91 3.42
CA TYR A 388 -2.50 -13.05 1.97
C TYR A 388 -3.85 -12.82 1.30
N ASP A 389 -4.93 -13.41 1.83
CA ASP A 389 -6.27 -13.30 1.25
C ASP A 389 -6.82 -11.87 1.35
N ALA A 390 -6.46 -11.12 2.40
CA ALA A 390 -6.78 -9.70 2.53
C ALA A 390 -6.04 -8.86 1.48
N TYR A 391 -4.72 -9.05 1.32
CA TYR A 391 -3.95 -8.36 0.26
C TYR A 391 -4.43 -8.76 -1.15
N TYR A 392 -4.84 -10.01 -1.36
CA TYR A 392 -5.46 -10.46 -2.60
C TYR A 392 -6.77 -9.71 -2.88
N THR A 393 -7.62 -9.56 -1.87
CA THR A 393 -8.90 -8.84 -1.98
C THR A 393 -8.67 -7.36 -2.28
N HIS A 394 -7.81 -6.69 -1.51
CA HIS A 394 -7.42 -5.29 -1.74
C HIS A 394 -6.82 -5.07 -3.14
N PHE A 395 -5.92 -5.95 -3.58
CA PHE A 395 -5.38 -5.92 -4.94
C PHE A 395 -6.50 -5.97 -5.98
N ASN A 396 -7.46 -6.89 -5.82
CA ASN A 396 -8.54 -7.07 -6.78
C ASN A 396 -9.51 -5.89 -6.82
N ASP A 397 -9.70 -5.17 -5.72
CA ASP A 397 -10.53 -3.95 -5.71
C ASP A 397 -9.95 -2.90 -6.66
N ALA A 398 -8.64 -2.64 -6.57
CA ALA A 398 -7.94 -1.72 -7.46
C ALA A 398 -7.84 -2.28 -8.88
N TYR A 399 -7.41 -3.55 -9.02
CA TYR A 399 -7.15 -4.18 -10.31
C TYR A 399 -8.44 -4.35 -11.13
N ASN A 400 -9.51 -4.90 -10.55
CA ASN A 400 -10.75 -5.19 -11.29
C ASN A 400 -11.46 -3.92 -11.78
N SER A 401 -11.26 -2.80 -11.10
CA SER A 401 -11.79 -1.48 -11.46
C SER A 401 -10.81 -0.59 -12.22
N GLY A 402 -9.65 -1.12 -12.62
CA GLY A 402 -8.62 -0.42 -13.39
C GLY A 402 -8.75 -0.59 -14.91
N VAL A 403 -8.12 0.31 -15.65
CA VAL A 403 -8.02 0.29 -17.12
C VAL A 403 -7.00 -0.77 -17.54
N THR A 404 -7.37 -1.62 -18.51
CA THR A 404 -6.45 -2.63 -19.05
C THR A 404 -5.42 -2.02 -19.97
N CYS A 405 -4.15 -2.34 -19.73
CA CYS A 405 -3.02 -1.79 -20.45
C CYS A 405 -2.60 -2.68 -21.63
N SER A 406 -2.23 -2.02 -22.73
CA SER A 406 -1.73 -2.61 -23.97
C SER A 406 -0.69 -1.69 -24.62
N LYS A 407 0.14 -2.21 -25.52
CA LYS A 407 1.14 -1.36 -26.20
C LYS A 407 0.51 -0.22 -27.01
N SER A 408 -0.67 -0.46 -27.58
CA SER A 408 -1.38 0.52 -28.43
C SER A 408 -2.02 1.66 -27.64
N ASN A 409 -2.17 1.54 -26.32
CA ASN A 409 -2.81 2.59 -25.52
C ASN A 409 -1.87 3.29 -24.55
N PHE A 410 -0.54 3.12 -24.64
CA PHE A 410 0.41 3.86 -23.79
C PHE A 410 0.15 5.37 -23.87
N PRO A 411 0.07 6.11 -22.74
CA PRO A 411 0.42 5.71 -21.37
C PRO A 411 -0.70 5.01 -20.57
N CYS A 412 -1.59 4.24 -21.18
CA CYS A 412 -2.69 3.50 -20.53
C CYS A 412 -3.56 4.40 -19.65
N SER A 413 -4.12 5.47 -20.22
CA SER A 413 -5.00 6.43 -19.51
C SER A 413 -6.34 5.82 -19.10
#